data_AF-A0A964MTY7-F1
#
_entry.id   AF-A0A964MTY7-F1
#
_cell.length_a   1.000
_cell.length_b   1.000
_cell.length_c   1.000
_cell.angle_alpha   90.00
_cell.angle_beta   90.00
_cell.angle_gamma   90.00
#
_symmetry.space_group_name_H-M   'P 1'
#
loop_
_entity.id
_entity.type
_entity.pdbx_description
1 polymer ?
#
loop_
_entity_poly.entity_id
_entity_poly.type
_entity_poly.pdbx_seq_one_letter_code
_entity_poly.pdbx_strand_id
1 'polypeptide(L)'
;MSSLPAKSATRNSSSLAWFVVVVAGLVVLAIVSGLQLSARLGAGQDVLDGARPLFTEERIVGDRVGITMIGNVADMVDPIIDAEGGAAGEVGALVGLVAGATGLPQADVLAALKANFPHTYHLLLALPLDQVSAEIPDLLTFVSKNSQVGDANAVLGAIAATTPRLAQAITNLMVVTENWRDVAGTDGVLRFDGVTEVNSVPEIRGLFEDDVVTGVETVASDFRG
;
A
#
# COMPACT_ATOMS: atom_id res chain seq x y z
N MET A 1 8.80 99.70 18.02
CA MET A 1 7.60 98.88 18.32
C MET A 1 6.95 98.56 16.97
N SER A 2 6.59 97.36 16.57
CA SER A 2 6.93 95.99 16.92
C SER A 2 6.35 95.19 15.73
N SER A 3 7.17 94.38 15.06
CA SER A 3 6.74 93.50 13.97
C SER A 3 5.88 92.36 14.50
N LEU A 4 4.69 92.14 13.93
CA LEU A 4 3.91 90.93 14.14
C LEU A 4 4.37 89.85 13.15
N PRO A 5 4.81 88.66 13.60
CA PRO A 5 5.14 87.57 12.71
C PRO A 5 3.86 86.93 12.16
N ALA A 6 3.86 86.67 10.85
CA ALA A 6 2.87 85.83 10.19
C ALA A 6 2.94 84.41 10.78
N LYS A 7 1.85 83.97 11.39
CA LYS A 7 1.69 82.58 11.84
C LYS A 7 1.52 81.72 10.58
N SER A 8 2.62 81.14 10.09
CA SER A 8 2.57 80.12 9.06
C SER A 8 1.71 78.96 9.56
N ALA A 9 0.61 78.68 8.87
CA ALA A 9 -0.23 77.54 9.14
C ALA A 9 0.49 76.24 8.73
N THR A 10 1.41 75.75 9.57
CA THR A 10 1.82 74.34 9.57
C THR A 10 0.72 73.51 10.22
N ARG A 11 -0.44 73.45 9.57
CA ARG A 11 -1.57 72.61 9.97
C ARG A 11 -2.12 71.98 8.72
N ASN A 12 -1.50 70.88 8.27
CA ASN A 12 -2.19 69.82 7.52
C ASN A 12 -1.35 68.59 7.15
N SER A 13 -0.03 68.57 7.33
CA SER A 13 0.74 67.35 6.96
C SER A 13 0.35 66.12 7.81
N SER A 14 0.14 66.29 9.12
CA SER A 14 -0.32 65.18 9.98
C SER A 14 -1.77 64.78 9.69
N SER A 15 -2.66 65.74 9.43
CA SER A 15 -4.08 65.42 9.14
C SER A 15 -4.25 64.74 7.79
N LEU A 16 -3.48 65.14 6.77
CA LEU A 16 -3.49 64.50 5.46
C LEU A 16 -2.87 63.08 5.53
N ALA A 17 -1.80 62.91 6.30
CA ALA A 17 -1.19 61.60 6.53
C ALA A 17 -2.15 60.62 7.25
N TRP A 18 -2.86 61.08 8.28
CA TRP A 18 -3.87 60.27 8.96
C TRP A 18 -5.05 59.91 8.04
N PHE A 19 -5.47 60.82 7.17
CA PHE A 19 -6.52 60.54 6.19
C PHE A 19 -6.11 59.45 5.18
N VAL A 20 -4.87 59.51 4.67
CA VAL A 20 -4.32 58.48 3.79
C VAL A 20 -4.30 57.11 4.46
N VAL A 21 -3.92 57.03 5.74
CA VAL A 21 -3.93 55.77 6.51
C VAL A 21 -5.34 55.20 6.64
N VAL A 22 -6.35 56.03 6.92
CA VAL A 22 -7.74 55.58 7.01
C VAL A 22 -8.26 55.06 5.68
N VAL A 23 -8.00 55.79 4.58
CA VAL A 23 -8.42 55.37 3.23
C VAL A 23 -7.73 54.06 2.83
N ALA A 24 -6.42 53.95 3.08
CA ALA A 24 -5.68 52.71 2.84
C ALA A 24 -6.26 51.53 3.65
N GLY A 25 -6.63 51.74 4.92
CA GLY A 25 -7.29 50.74 5.76
C GLY A 25 -8.64 50.27 5.19
N LEU A 26 -9.47 51.19 4.71
CA LEU A 26 -10.74 50.86 4.07
C LEU A 26 -10.57 50.07 2.77
N VAL A 27 -9.57 50.43 1.96
CA VAL A 27 -9.23 49.70 0.73
C VAL A 27 -8.81 48.27 1.07
N VAL A 28 -7.96 48.07 2.08
CA VAL A 28 -7.55 46.72 2.53
C VAL A 28 -8.75 45.90 3.00
N LEU A 29 -9.66 46.48 3.81
CA LEU A 29 -10.87 45.79 4.28
C LEU A 29 -11.81 45.40 3.12
N ALA A 30 -11.99 46.30 2.15
CA ALA A 30 -12.80 46.02 0.96
C ALA A 30 -12.20 44.88 0.12
N ILE A 31 -10.88 44.80 0.00
CA ILE A 31 -10.19 43.71 -0.68
C ILE A 31 -10.36 42.40 0.10
N VAL A 32 -10.10 42.40 1.41
CA VAL A 32 -10.23 41.21 2.28
C VAL A 32 -11.64 40.65 2.25
N SER A 33 -12.65 41.53 2.29
CA SER A 33 -14.06 41.15 2.22
C SER A 33 -14.47 40.70 0.82
N GLY A 34 -14.09 41.44 -0.23
CA GLY A 34 -14.43 41.13 -1.62
C GLY A 34 -13.82 39.82 -2.13
N LEU A 35 -12.62 39.48 -1.66
CA LEU A 35 -11.95 38.20 -1.96
C LEU A 35 -12.30 37.09 -0.95
N GLN A 36 -13.15 37.37 0.05
CA GLN A 36 -13.54 36.43 1.11
C GLN A 36 -12.34 35.77 1.82
N LEU A 37 -11.25 36.50 2.01
CA LEU A 37 -9.99 35.92 2.53
C LEU A 37 -10.16 35.34 3.93
N SER A 38 -10.95 35.97 4.81
CA SER A 38 -11.22 35.45 6.15
C SER A 38 -11.97 34.11 6.12
N ALA A 39 -12.97 33.96 5.26
CA ALA A 39 -13.71 32.71 5.11
C ALA A 39 -12.83 31.59 4.53
N ARG A 40 -11.96 31.92 3.57
CA ARG A 40 -11.00 30.96 2.99
C ARG A 40 -9.93 30.52 3.99
N LEU A 41 -9.42 31.45 4.80
CA LEU A 41 -8.48 31.14 5.88
C LEU A 41 -9.12 30.28 6.96
N GLY A 42 -10.36 30.59 7.36
CA GLY A 42 -11.14 29.76 8.28
C GLY A 42 -11.38 28.35 7.74
N ALA A 43 -11.87 28.23 6.50
CA ALA A 43 -12.06 26.93 5.86
C ALA A 43 -10.74 26.15 5.70
N GLY A 44 -9.63 26.84 5.43
CA GLY A 44 -8.30 26.22 5.41
C GLY A 44 -7.90 25.67 6.79
N GLN A 45 -8.15 26.43 7.86
CA GLN A 45 -7.91 25.97 9.22
C GLN A 45 -8.79 24.78 9.59
N ASP A 46 -10.07 24.78 9.20
CA ASP A 46 -10.99 23.65 9.42
C ASP A 46 -10.49 22.37 8.74
N VAL A 47 -9.91 22.49 7.54
CA VAL A 47 -9.29 21.36 6.83
C VAL A 47 -8.05 20.86 7.57
N LEU A 48 -7.17 21.75 8.03
CA LEU A 48 -5.98 21.37 8.80
C LEU A 48 -6.36 20.70 10.13
N ASP A 49 -7.31 21.30 10.86
CA ASP A 49 -7.79 20.79 12.14
C ASP A 49 -8.51 19.44 11.97
N GLY A 50 -9.30 19.30 10.91
CA GLY A 50 -9.96 18.03 10.55
C GLY A 50 -8.96 16.95 10.13
N ALA A 51 -7.83 17.32 9.53
CA ALA A 51 -6.82 16.38 9.05
C ALA A 51 -5.77 16.01 10.12
N ARG A 52 -5.60 16.81 11.19
CA ARG A 52 -4.66 16.55 12.30
C ARG A 52 -4.63 15.10 12.80
N PRO A 53 -5.77 14.41 13.01
CA PRO A 53 -5.76 13.01 13.47
C PRO A 53 -5.13 12.02 12.47
N LEU A 54 -4.99 12.40 11.19
CA LEU A 54 -4.33 11.59 10.17
C LEU A 54 -2.80 11.61 10.30
N PHE A 55 -2.25 12.62 10.97
CA PHE A 55 -0.82 12.88 10.99
C PHE A 55 -0.20 12.67 12.38
N THR A 56 -0.88 12.05 13.34
CA THR A 56 -0.26 11.76 14.65
C THR A 56 0.95 10.84 14.47
N GLU A 57 1.97 11.04 15.29
CA GLU A 57 3.21 10.27 15.19
C GLU A 57 2.95 8.78 15.41
N GLU A 58 2.10 8.45 16.39
CA GLU A 58 1.73 7.07 16.71
C GLU A 58 1.03 6.38 15.54
N ARG A 59 0.18 7.11 14.81
CA ARG A 59 -0.51 6.55 13.64
C ARG A 59 0.47 6.26 12.52
N ILE A 60 1.32 7.23 12.19
CA ILE A 60 2.31 7.11 11.12
C ILE A 60 3.28 5.96 11.40
N VAL A 61 3.80 5.88 12.62
CA VAL A 61 4.67 4.78 13.04
C VAL A 61 3.91 3.44 12.95
N GLY A 62 2.65 3.41 13.39
CA GLY A 62 1.78 2.23 13.28
C GLY A 62 1.55 1.78 11.83
N ASP A 63 1.23 2.72 10.94
CA ASP A 63 0.98 2.48 9.51
C ASP A 63 2.27 1.96 8.84
N ARG A 64 3.43 2.56 9.15
CA ARG A 64 4.73 2.09 8.64
C ARG A 64 5.06 0.66 9.09
N VAL A 65 4.87 0.35 10.37
CA VAL A 65 5.07 -1.01 10.88
C VAL A 65 4.10 -1.99 10.21
N GLY A 66 2.84 -1.61 10.07
CA GLY A 66 1.81 -2.42 9.43
C GLY A 66 2.14 -2.75 7.98
N ILE A 67 2.47 -1.74 7.16
CA ILE A 67 2.80 -1.96 5.75
C ILE A 67 4.13 -2.72 5.59
N THR A 68 5.11 -2.50 6.47
CA THR A 68 6.36 -3.27 6.47
C THR A 68 6.09 -4.76 6.71
N MET A 69 5.19 -5.10 7.64
CA MET A 69 4.81 -6.48 7.88
C MET A 69 4.14 -7.12 6.66
N ILE A 70 3.20 -6.41 6.04
CA ILE A 70 2.57 -6.86 4.78
C ILE A 70 3.62 -7.01 3.68
N GLY A 71 4.58 -6.10 3.62
CA GLY A 71 5.66 -6.13 2.65
C GLY A 71 6.55 -7.35 2.78
N ASN A 72 6.93 -7.72 4.00
CA ASN A 72 7.68 -8.96 4.25
C ASN A 72 6.90 -10.21 3.82
N VAL A 73 5.57 -10.23 4.00
CA VAL A 73 4.73 -11.34 3.52
C VAL A 73 4.70 -11.37 2.00
N ALA A 74 4.52 -10.21 1.35
CA ALA A 74 4.54 -10.10 -0.09
C ALA A 74 5.89 -10.56 -0.67
N ASP A 75 7.01 -10.08 -0.12
CA ASP A 75 8.36 -10.47 -0.56
C ASP A 75 8.66 -11.96 -0.32
N MET A 76 8.05 -12.59 0.69
CA MET A 76 8.17 -14.03 0.92
C MET A 76 7.34 -14.85 -0.08
N VAL A 77 6.15 -14.37 -0.44
CA VAL A 77 5.18 -15.09 -1.26
C VAL A 77 5.44 -14.86 -2.75
N ASP A 78 5.83 -13.65 -3.16
CA ASP A 78 6.03 -13.28 -4.56
C ASP A 78 6.91 -14.27 -5.33
N PRO A 79 8.06 -14.74 -4.81
CA PRO A 79 8.95 -15.61 -5.55
C PRO A 79 8.35 -16.99 -5.86
N ILE A 80 7.37 -17.44 -5.07
CA ILE A 80 6.83 -18.80 -5.13
C ILE A 80 5.46 -18.89 -5.81
N ILE A 81 4.80 -17.77 -6.09
CA ILE A 81 3.45 -17.77 -6.64
C ILE A 81 3.42 -18.24 -8.09
N ASP A 82 4.23 -17.63 -8.96
CA ASP A 82 4.15 -17.81 -10.40
C ASP A 82 5.55 -17.89 -11.03
N ALA A 83 5.58 -17.99 -12.37
CA ALA A 83 6.83 -18.00 -13.12
C ALA A 83 7.60 -16.68 -13.04
N GLU A 84 6.91 -15.54 -12.84
CA GLU A 84 7.53 -14.21 -12.73
C GLU A 84 8.30 -14.06 -11.41
N GLY A 85 7.80 -14.66 -10.32
CA GLY A 85 8.48 -14.71 -9.03
C GLY A 85 9.82 -15.48 -9.06
N GLY A 86 9.99 -16.40 -10.01
CA GLY A 86 11.29 -16.95 -10.38
C GLY A 86 11.85 -18.09 -9.51
N ALA A 87 11.35 -18.34 -8.29
CA ALA A 87 11.93 -19.36 -7.40
C ALA A 87 11.89 -20.78 -8.00
N ALA A 88 10.85 -21.09 -8.79
CA ALA A 88 10.76 -22.35 -9.52
C ALA A 88 11.96 -22.58 -10.46
N GLY A 89 12.46 -21.52 -11.10
CA GLY A 89 13.64 -21.57 -11.97
C GLY A 89 14.95 -21.82 -11.23
N GLU A 90 15.01 -21.53 -9.93
CA GLU A 90 16.22 -21.64 -9.11
C GLU A 90 16.38 -23.01 -8.42
N VAL A 91 15.34 -23.85 -8.40
CA VAL A 91 15.37 -25.16 -7.73
C VAL A 91 16.52 -26.05 -8.24
N GLY A 92 16.76 -26.07 -9.55
CA GLY A 92 17.87 -26.82 -10.15
C GLY A 92 19.24 -26.31 -9.70
N ALA A 93 19.41 -25.00 -9.60
CA ALA A 93 20.64 -24.38 -9.12
C ALA A 93 20.88 -24.70 -7.63
N LEU A 94 19.83 -24.68 -6.81
CA LEU A 94 19.89 -25.09 -5.41
C LEU A 94 20.35 -26.55 -5.26
N VAL A 95 19.76 -27.46 -6.05
CA VAL A 95 20.18 -28.89 -6.05
C VAL A 95 21.64 -29.01 -6.48
N GLY A 96 22.06 -28.26 -7.49
CA GLY A 96 23.46 -28.19 -7.92
C GLY A 96 24.42 -27.69 -6.83
N LEU A 97 24.01 -26.66 -6.08
CA LEU A 97 24.77 -26.11 -4.96
C LEU A 97 24.96 -27.15 -3.84
N VAL A 98 23.88 -27.84 -3.46
CA VAL A 98 23.92 -28.89 -2.43
C VAL A 98 24.75 -30.08 -2.90
N ALA A 99 24.64 -30.48 -4.18
CA ALA A 99 25.47 -31.51 -4.77
C ALA A 99 26.96 -31.15 -4.68
N GLY A 100 27.33 -29.91 -5.03
CA GLY A 100 28.70 -29.41 -4.90
C GLY A 100 29.21 -29.40 -3.47
N ALA A 101 28.37 -29.01 -2.50
CA ALA A 101 28.74 -28.95 -1.08
C ALA A 101 28.86 -30.33 -0.42
N THR A 102 28.05 -31.30 -0.84
CA THR A 102 28.00 -32.64 -0.24
C THR A 102 28.86 -33.67 -0.96
N GLY A 103 29.26 -33.40 -2.22
CA GLY A 103 29.90 -34.36 -3.10
C GLY A 103 28.95 -35.44 -3.64
N LEU A 104 27.64 -35.35 -3.34
CA LEU A 104 26.63 -36.27 -3.85
C LEU A 104 26.23 -35.90 -5.28
N PRO A 105 25.91 -36.88 -6.14
CA PRO A 105 25.20 -36.63 -7.39
C PRO A 105 23.86 -35.93 -7.14
N GLN A 106 23.42 -35.07 -8.07
CA GLN A 106 22.15 -34.34 -7.92
C GLN A 106 20.92 -35.23 -7.72
N ALA A 107 20.87 -36.40 -8.37
CA ALA A 107 19.80 -37.37 -8.16
C ALA A 107 19.76 -37.90 -6.72
N ASP A 108 20.93 -38.13 -6.13
CA ASP A 108 21.06 -38.60 -4.75
C ASP A 108 20.74 -37.49 -3.75
N VAL A 109 21.05 -36.23 -4.09
CA VAL A 109 20.61 -35.05 -3.31
C VAL A 109 19.09 -34.99 -3.25
N LEU A 110 18.40 -35.15 -4.38
CA LEU A 110 16.93 -35.15 -4.42
C LEU A 110 16.35 -36.33 -3.63
N ALA A 111 16.93 -37.52 -3.75
CA ALA A 111 16.52 -38.68 -2.96
C ALA A 111 16.73 -38.44 -1.45
N ALA A 112 17.85 -37.83 -1.07
CA ALA A 112 18.14 -37.47 0.31
C ALA A 112 17.20 -36.37 0.85
N LEU A 113 16.86 -35.37 0.03
CA LEU A 113 15.86 -34.35 0.36
C LEU A 113 14.49 -34.99 0.60
N LYS A 114 14.05 -35.89 -0.29
CA LYS A 114 12.78 -36.61 -0.12
C LYS A 114 12.75 -37.46 1.15
N ALA A 115 13.85 -38.14 1.47
CA ALA A 115 13.93 -39.05 2.62
C ALA A 115 14.01 -38.30 3.97
N ASN A 116 14.82 -37.23 4.02
CA ASN A 116 15.16 -36.56 5.28
C ASN A 116 14.41 -35.24 5.49
N PHE A 117 13.98 -34.58 4.42
CA PHE A 117 13.29 -33.29 4.42
C PHE A 117 12.05 -33.31 3.50
N PRO A 118 11.10 -34.25 3.70
CA PRO A 118 10.01 -34.49 2.77
C PRO A 118 9.15 -33.24 2.52
N HIS A 119 8.92 -32.41 3.53
CA HIS A 119 8.14 -31.17 3.37
C HIS A 119 8.84 -30.15 2.49
N THR A 120 10.16 -29.96 2.66
CA THR A 120 10.96 -29.09 1.79
C THR A 120 11.00 -29.62 0.37
N TYR A 121 11.20 -30.94 0.21
CA TYR A 121 11.17 -31.57 -1.11
C TYR A 121 9.83 -31.34 -1.83
N HIS A 122 8.71 -31.57 -1.14
CA HIS A 122 7.39 -31.36 -1.74
C HIS A 122 7.08 -29.89 -2.00
N LEU A 123 7.56 -28.97 -1.16
CA LEU A 123 7.43 -27.54 -1.42
C LEU A 123 8.19 -27.13 -2.69
N LEU A 124 9.44 -27.57 -2.84
CA LEU A 124 10.25 -27.26 -4.03
C LEU A 124 9.65 -27.84 -5.31
N LEU A 125 9.00 -29.00 -5.24
CA LEU A 125 8.28 -29.58 -6.37
C LEU A 125 6.93 -28.92 -6.66
N ALA A 126 6.33 -28.27 -5.66
CA ALA A 126 5.07 -27.57 -5.80
C ALA A 126 5.24 -26.18 -6.44
N LEU A 127 6.47 -25.74 -6.70
CA LEU A 127 6.71 -24.44 -7.32
C LEU A 127 6.60 -24.52 -8.85
N PRO A 128 5.98 -23.51 -9.49
CA PRO A 128 5.27 -22.38 -8.89
C PRO A 128 3.86 -22.77 -8.40
N LEU A 129 3.34 -22.05 -7.40
CA LEU A 129 2.08 -22.40 -6.72
C LEU A 129 0.82 -22.17 -7.58
N ASP A 130 0.86 -21.29 -8.57
CA ASP A 130 -0.22 -21.05 -9.54
C ASP A 130 -0.50 -22.30 -10.40
N GLN A 131 0.51 -23.08 -10.73
CA GLN A 131 0.33 -24.36 -11.43
C GLN A 131 -0.35 -25.39 -10.54
N VAL A 132 -0.01 -25.42 -9.25
CA VAL A 132 -0.69 -26.30 -8.27
C VAL A 132 -2.14 -25.88 -8.11
N SER A 133 -2.42 -24.57 -8.00
CA SER A 133 -3.79 -24.10 -7.83
C SER A 133 -4.65 -24.35 -9.07
N ALA A 134 -4.07 -24.24 -10.28
CA ALA A 134 -4.75 -24.56 -11.54
C ALA A 134 -5.21 -26.02 -11.64
N GLU A 135 -4.54 -26.97 -10.98
CA GLU A 135 -4.92 -28.39 -10.95
C GLU A 135 -6.03 -28.71 -9.94
N ILE A 136 -6.27 -27.85 -8.94
CA ILE A 136 -7.23 -28.13 -7.86
C ILE A 136 -8.66 -28.33 -8.39
N PRO A 137 -9.21 -27.50 -9.31
CA PRO A 137 -10.55 -27.72 -9.84
C PRO A 137 -10.73 -29.08 -10.53
N ASP A 138 -9.72 -29.52 -11.27
CA ASP A 138 -9.73 -30.82 -11.95
C ASP A 138 -9.60 -31.97 -10.95
N LEU A 139 -8.77 -31.82 -9.91
CA LEU A 139 -8.69 -32.76 -8.80
C LEU A 139 -10.03 -32.91 -8.08
N LEU A 140 -10.70 -31.79 -7.75
CA LEU A 140 -12.02 -31.82 -7.10
C LEU A 140 -13.07 -32.48 -8.01
N THR A 141 -13.03 -32.20 -9.31
CA THR A 141 -13.88 -32.83 -10.32
C THR A 141 -13.61 -34.33 -10.43
N PHE A 142 -12.34 -34.73 -10.39
CA PHE A 142 -11.94 -36.14 -10.39
C PHE A 142 -12.48 -36.86 -9.16
N VAL A 143 -12.30 -36.30 -7.96
CA VAL A 143 -12.83 -36.89 -6.72
C VAL A 143 -14.35 -36.95 -6.75
N SER A 144 -15.02 -35.91 -7.25
CA SER A 144 -16.47 -35.87 -7.44
C SER A 144 -16.94 -37.04 -8.32
N LYS A 145 -16.32 -37.24 -9.49
CA LYS A 145 -16.66 -38.33 -10.43
C LYS A 145 -16.37 -39.74 -9.88
N ASN A 146 -15.47 -39.87 -8.92
CA ASN A 146 -15.04 -41.14 -8.35
C ASN A 146 -15.52 -41.37 -6.90
N SER A 147 -16.45 -40.55 -6.41
CA SER A 147 -17.00 -40.65 -5.06
C SER A 147 -18.52 -40.47 -5.03
N GLN A 148 -19.13 -40.62 -3.86
CA GLN A 148 -20.57 -40.40 -3.64
C GLN A 148 -20.87 -39.00 -3.06
N VAL A 149 -19.87 -38.12 -3.00
CA VAL A 149 -19.95 -36.84 -2.25
C VAL A 149 -20.78 -35.78 -2.99
N GLY A 150 -20.96 -35.91 -4.31
CA GLY A 150 -21.68 -34.94 -5.14
C GLY A 150 -20.75 -34.26 -6.14
N ASP A 151 -21.03 -33.00 -6.48
CA ASP A 151 -20.20 -32.19 -7.38
C ASP A 151 -18.89 -31.70 -6.72
N ALA A 152 -18.03 -31.00 -7.48
CA ALA A 152 -16.75 -30.48 -6.99
C ALA A 152 -16.90 -29.54 -5.77
N ASN A 153 -17.97 -28.75 -5.71
CA ASN A 153 -18.24 -27.87 -4.58
C ASN A 153 -18.65 -28.67 -3.34
N ALA A 154 -19.44 -29.74 -3.52
CA ALA A 154 -19.78 -30.67 -2.46
C ALA A 154 -18.54 -31.40 -1.92
N VAL A 155 -17.58 -31.75 -2.78
CA VAL A 155 -16.28 -32.32 -2.36
C VAL A 155 -15.53 -31.32 -1.47
N LEU A 156 -15.38 -30.07 -1.89
CA LEU A 156 -14.72 -29.05 -1.08
C LEU A 156 -15.49 -28.80 0.24
N GLY A 157 -16.82 -28.81 0.21
CA GLY A 157 -17.66 -28.72 1.41
C GLY A 157 -17.46 -29.89 2.38
N ALA A 158 -17.30 -31.12 1.86
CA ALA A 158 -16.99 -32.28 2.67
C ALA A 158 -15.57 -32.21 3.28
N ILE A 159 -14.59 -31.70 2.52
CA ILE A 159 -13.24 -31.41 3.02
C ILE A 159 -13.33 -30.35 4.13
N ALA A 160 -14.16 -29.31 3.97
CA ALA A 160 -14.33 -28.28 4.99
C ALA A 160 -14.98 -28.82 6.27
N ALA A 161 -15.94 -29.74 6.15
CA ALA A 161 -16.60 -30.36 7.29
C ALA A 161 -15.66 -31.26 8.12
N THR A 162 -14.70 -31.92 7.46
CA THR A 162 -13.81 -32.92 8.10
C THR A 162 -12.43 -32.36 8.43
N THR A 163 -11.92 -31.48 7.59
CA THR A 163 -10.57 -30.88 7.62
C THR A 163 -10.64 -29.37 7.33
N PRO A 164 -11.26 -28.56 8.22
CA PRO A 164 -11.60 -27.16 7.92
C PRO A 164 -10.39 -26.29 7.59
N ARG A 165 -9.24 -26.55 8.24
CA ARG A 165 -8.00 -25.79 7.97
C ARG A 165 -7.39 -26.13 6.61
N LEU A 166 -7.55 -27.36 6.14
CA LEU A 166 -7.09 -27.76 4.82
C LEU A 166 -7.98 -27.16 3.72
N ALA A 167 -9.30 -27.20 3.90
CA ALA A 167 -10.22 -26.50 2.99
C ALA A 167 -9.90 -25.00 2.92
N GLN A 168 -9.65 -24.36 4.06
CA GLN A 168 -9.25 -22.96 4.11
C GLN A 168 -7.95 -22.70 3.34
N ALA A 169 -6.93 -23.56 3.51
CA ALA A 169 -5.67 -23.44 2.78
C ALA A 169 -5.88 -23.59 1.26
N ILE A 170 -6.66 -24.58 0.83
CA ILE A 170 -7.01 -24.83 -0.58
C ILE A 170 -7.73 -23.61 -1.18
N THR A 171 -8.78 -23.12 -0.51
CA THR A 171 -9.54 -21.96 -0.96
C THR A 171 -8.67 -20.71 -1.05
N ASN A 172 -7.87 -20.44 -0.02
CA ASN A 172 -7.02 -19.27 0.00
C ASN A 172 -5.90 -19.36 -1.05
N LEU A 173 -5.33 -20.55 -1.28
CA LEU A 173 -4.30 -20.74 -2.30
C LEU A 173 -4.82 -20.37 -3.69
N MET A 174 -6.03 -20.84 -4.05
CA MET A 174 -6.68 -20.48 -5.32
C MET A 174 -6.88 -18.96 -5.43
N VAL A 175 -7.45 -18.32 -4.40
CA VAL A 175 -7.68 -16.87 -4.40
C VAL A 175 -6.37 -16.09 -4.52
N VAL A 176 -5.36 -16.43 -3.73
CA VAL A 176 -4.08 -15.71 -3.70
C VAL A 176 -3.35 -15.83 -5.03
N THR A 177 -3.28 -17.02 -5.60
CA THR A 177 -2.58 -17.24 -6.89
C THR A 177 -3.31 -16.60 -8.06
N GLU A 178 -4.66 -16.67 -8.09
CA GLU A 178 -5.48 -16.04 -9.14
C GLU A 178 -5.36 -14.51 -9.12
N ASN A 179 -5.25 -13.91 -7.93
CA ASN A 179 -5.28 -12.45 -7.77
C ASN A 179 -3.90 -11.83 -7.52
N TRP A 180 -2.79 -12.58 -7.61
CA TRP A 180 -1.48 -12.05 -7.22
C TRP A 180 -0.98 -10.94 -8.15
N ARG A 181 -1.14 -11.16 -9.46
CA ARG A 181 -0.73 -10.25 -10.54
C ARG A 181 -1.89 -9.48 -11.17
N ASP A 182 -3.12 -9.85 -10.81
CA ASP A 182 -4.35 -9.24 -11.33
C ASP A 182 -5.39 -9.20 -10.20
N VAL A 183 -5.20 -8.27 -9.27
CA VAL A 183 -6.03 -8.12 -8.09
C VAL A 183 -7.38 -7.57 -8.53
N ALA A 184 -8.43 -8.40 -8.43
CA ALA A 184 -9.78 -8.01 -8.80
C ALA A 184 -10.24 -6.71 -8.08
N GLY A 185 -10.83 -5.79 -8.84
CA GLY A 185 -11.37 -4.54 -8.32
C GLY A 185 -10.36 -3.41 -8.17
N THR A 186 -9.17 -3.54 -8.76
CA THR A 186 -8.15 -2.48 -8.83
C THR A 186 -8.27 -1.57 -10.05
N ASP A 187 -9.35 -1.71 -10.84
CA ASP A 187 -9.64 -0.83 -11.98
C ASP A 187 -9.63 0.65 -11.57
N GLY A 188 -8.70 1.42 -12.15
CA GLY A 188 -8.54 2.85 -11.89
C GLY A 188 -7.79 3.18 -10.59
N VAL A 189 -7.21 2.20 -9.90
CA VAL A 189 -6.25 2.46 -8.82
C VAL A 189 -4.94 2.92 -9.46
N LEU A 190 -4.52 4.13 -9.08
CA LEU A 190 -3.32 4.77 -9.60
C LEU A 190 -2.39 5.13 -8.44
N ARG A 191 -1.09 5.14 -8.72
CA ARG A 191 -0.10 5.82 -7.88
C ARG A 191 -0.38 7.32 -7.82
N PHE A 192 0.27 8.01 -6.87
CA PHE A 192 0.08 9.46 -6.69
C PHE A 192 0.60 10.31 -7.85
N ASP A 193 1.34 9.72 -8.80
CA ASP A 193 1.67 10.37 -10.08
C ASP A 193 0.45 10.52 -11.01
N GLY A 194 -0.67 9.86 -10.70
CA GLY A 194 -1.92 9.92 -11.44
C GLY A 194 -1.88 9.24 -12.81
N VAL A 195 -0.84 8.46 -13.12
CA VAL A 195 -0.65 7.80 -14.42
C VAL A 195 -0.25 6.33 -14.32
N THR A 196 0.45 5.93 -13.27
CA THR A 196 0.89 4.55 -13.09
C THR A 196 -0.23 3.74 -12.47
N GLU A 197 -0.77 2.77 -13.20
CA GLU A 197 -1.76 1.81 -12.73
C GLU A 197 -1.15 0.84 -11.72
N VAL A 198 -1.99 0.37 -10.78
CA VAL A 198 -1.63 -0.56 -9.73
C VAL A 198 -2.63 -1.70 -9.77
N ASN A 199 -2.18 -2.90 -10.16
CA ASN A 199 -3.08 -4.05 -10.32
C ASN A 199 -2.55 -5.35 -9.72
N SER A 200 -1.34 -5.36 -9.16
CA SER A 200 -0.76 -6.55 -8.52
C SER A 200 -0.50 -6.34 -7.03
N VAL A 201 -0.38 -7.42 -6.26
CA VAL A 201 -0.06 -7.36 -4.82
C VAL A 201 1.26 -6.62 -4.55
N PRO A 202 2.36 -6.85 -5.30
CA PRO A 202 3.60 -6.08 -5.12
C PRO A 202 3.45 -4.59 -5.41
N GLU A 203 2.66 -4.21 -6.42
CA GLU A 203 2.39 -2.80 -6.74
C GLU A 203 1.50 -2.13 -5.69
N ILE A 204 0.48 -2.83 -5.19
CA ILE A 204 -0.38 -2.33 -4.10
C ILE A 204 0.47 -2.08 -2.86
N ARG A 205 1.38 -3.00 -2.52
CA ARG A 205 2.34 -2.77 -1.46
C ARG A 205 3.13 -1.47 -1.69
N GLY A 206 3.71 -1.31 -2.88
CA GLY A 206 4.49 -0.12 -3.25
C GLY A 206 3.67 1.17 -3.14
N LEU A 207 2.41 1.16 -3.58
CA LEU A 207 1.48 2.28 -3.41
C LEU A 207 1.32 2.67 -1.94
N PHE A 208 1.07 1.71 -1.05
CA PHE A 208 0.91 2.03 0.37
C PHE A 208 2.21 2.48 1.03
N GLU A 209 3.33 1.84 0.71
CA GLU A 209 4.63 2.12 1.32
C GLU A 209 5.20 3.47 0.87
N ASP A 210 5.30 3.68 -0.43
CA ASP A 210 5.98 4.84 -1.02
C ASP A 210 5.07 6.06 -1.17
N ASP A 211 3.79 5.86 -1.47
CA ASP A 211 2.89 6.98 -1.78
C ASP A 211 2.10 7.36 -0.54
N VAL A 212 1.40 6.40 0.07
CA VAL A 212 0.50 6.69 1.21
C VAL A 212 1.31 6.99 2.48
N VAL A 213 2.09 6.03 2.99
CA VAL A 213 2.77 6.20 4.29
C VAL A 213 3.88 7.24 4.19
N THR A 214 4.76 7.12 3.19
CA THR A 214 5.86 8.07 3.01
C THR A 214 5.35 9.47 2.65
N GLY A 215 4.27 9.59 1.86
CA GLY A 215 3.64 10.88 1.59
C GLY A 215 3.08 11.55 2.84
N VAL A 216 2.36 10.79 3.68
CA VAL A 216 1.82 11.27 4.96
C VAL A 216 2.96 11.70 5.90
N GLU A 217 4.02 10.90 6.01
CA GLU A 217 5.21 11.22 6.81
C GLU A 217 5.87 12.54 6.40
N THR A 218 6.02 12.74 5.08
CA THR A 218 6.71 13.90 4.53
C THR A 218 6.06 15.22 4.93
N VAL A 219 4.73 15.26 5.00
CA VAL A 219 3.97 16.49 5.31
C VAL A 219 3.49 16.56 6.76
N ALA A 220 3.75 15.53 7.58
CA ALA A 220 3.16 15.43 8.91
C ALA A 220 3.50 16.61 9.83
N SER A 221 4.70 17.19 9.71
CA SER A 221 5.10 18.37 10.49
C SER A 221 4.17 19.57 10.28
N ASP A 222 3.59 19.71 9.09
CA ASP A 222 2.79 20.86 8.70
C ASP A 222 1.40 20.83 9.36
N PHE A 223 0.96 19.66 9.82
CA PHE A 223 -0.34 19.45 10.46
C PHE A 223 -0.25 19.39 11.99
N ARG A 224 0.94 19.10 12.56
CA ARG A 224 1.14 18.94 14.01
C ARG A 224 1.36 20.24 14.78
N GLY A 225 1.42 21.38 14.08
CA GLY A 225 1.62 22.72 14.67
C GLY A 225 0.49 23.18 15.58
#